data_AF-A7T4V3-F1
#
_entry.id   AF-A7T4V3-F1
#
_cell.length_a   1.000
_cell.length_b   1.000
_cell.length_c   1.000
_cell.angle_alpha   90.00
_cell.angle_beta   90.00
_cell.angle_gamma   90.00
#
_symmetry.space_group_name_H-M   'P 1'
#
loop_
_entity.id
_entity.type
_entity.pdbx_description
1 polymer ?
#
loop_
_entity_poly.entity_id
_entity_poly.type
_entity_poly.pdbx_seq_one_letter_code
_entity_poly.pdbx_strand_id
1 'polypeptide(L)'
;MKQGYGKMLIDFSYLLSKTECKVGSPEKPLSDLGLISYRSYWKNIVLKYLHCYGYDTISIKDISQETAIHPNDIVSTLQYLGLLKYWKGKHLVLRSPELFEEFAKRVAARPANYQEIDPTCLQWSPPALDGKP
;
A
#
# COMPACT_ATOMS: atom_id res chain seq x y z
N MET A 1 2.00 -17.09 17.58
CA MET A 1 1.54 -15.68 17.58
C MET A 1 1.67 -15.09 16.17
N LYS A 2 0.57 -15.01 15.41
CA LYS A 2 0.43 -14.22 14.16
C LYS A 2 -1.04 -13.80 14.01
N GLN A 3 -1.54 -13.01 14.97
CA GLN A 3 -2.97 -12.67 15.07
C GLN A 3 -3.40 -11.52 14.14
N GLY A 4 -2.50 -10.95 13.33
CA GLY A 4 -2.85 -9.90 12.36
C GLY A 4 -2.56 -8.46 12.83
N TYR A 5 -2.29 -8.24 14.11
CA TYR A 5 -2.05 -6.90 14.67
C TYR A 5 -0.90 -6.12 14.00
N GLY A 6 0.17 -6.80 13.57
CA GLY A 6 1.25 -6.14 12.84
C GLY A 6 0.77 -5.49 11.53
N LYS A 7 -0.14 -6.16 10.80
CA LYS A 7 -0.77 -5.56 9.62
C LYS A 7 -1.65 -4.37 10.04
N MET A 8 -2.45 -4.51 11.10
CA MET A 8 -3.34 -3.44 11.56
C MET A 8 -2.58 -2.17 11.94
N LEU A 9 -1.43 -2.29 12.61
CA LEU A 9 -0.60 -1.14 12.98
C LEU A 9 -0.02 -0.44 11.74
N ILE A 10 0.39 -1.19 10.72
CA ILE A 10 0.84 -0.63 9.44
C ILE A 10 -0.34 0.05 8.72
N ASP A 11 -1.52 -0.58 8.71
CA ASP A 11 -2.72 -0.01 8.09
C ASP A 11 -3.12 1.31 8.76
N PHE A 12 -3.06 1.34 10.09
CA PHE A 12 -3.37 2.51 10.89
C PHE A 12 -2.38 3.66 10.65
N SER A 13 -1.07 3.38 10.53
CA SER A 13 -0.09 4.44 10.24
C SER A 13 -0.31 5.10 8.87
N TYR A 14 -0.69 4.31 7.86
CA TYR A 14 -1.08 4.85 6.55
C TYR A 14 -2.42 5.57 6.59
N LEU A 15 -3.38 5.14 7.40
CA LEU A 15 -4.64 5.86 7.61
C LEU A 15 -4.40 7.26 8.19
N LEU A 16 -3.51 7.39 9.17
CA LEU A 16 -3.10 8.70 9.69
C LEU A 16 -2.46 9.55 8.59
N SER A 17 -1.55 8.97 7.81
CA SER A 17 -0.87 9.67 6.70
C SER A 17 -1.87 10.20 5.66
N LYS A 18 -2.90 9.40 5.31
CA LYS A 18 -4.00 9.84 4.44
C LYS A 18 -4.80 10.99 5.05
N THR A 19 -5.09 10.92 6.35
CA THR A 19 -5.82 11.96 7.08
C THR A 19 -5.04 13.28 7.11
N GLU A 20 -3.71 13.21 7.11
CA GLU A 20 -2.83 14.38 6.99
C GLU A 20 -2.58 14.86 5.55
N CYS A 21 -3.14 14.19 4.53
CA CYS A 21 -2.83 14.41 3.12
C CYS A 21 -1.32 14.29 2.80
N LYS A 22 -0.62 13.36 3.48
CA LYS A 22 0.80 13.10 3.30
C LYS A 22 1.05 11.68 2.79
N VAL A 23 2.23 11.50 2.21
CA VAL A 23 2.77 10.18 1.86
C VAL A 23 3.82 9.76 2.88
N GLY A 24 3.83 8.48 3.23
CA GLY A 24 4.69 7.91 4.27
C GLY A 24 5.51 6.72 3.79
N SER A 25 6.67 6.55 4.42
CA SER A 25 7.52 5.37 4.33
C SER A 25 8.01 5.06 5.74
N PRO A 26 8.17 3.79 6.14
CA PRO A 26 8.75 3.49 7.44
C PRO A 26 10.18 4.01 7.56
N GLU A 27 10.59 4.34 8.78
CA GLU A 27 11.98 4.67 9.08
C GLU A 27 12.91 3.48 8.80
N LYS A 28 14.14 3.79 8.40
CA LYS A 28 15.14 2.82 7.95
C LYS A 28 16.35 2.84 8.89
N PRO A 29 17.02 1.70 9.12
CA PRO A 29 16.74 0.37 8.54
C PRO A 29 15.55 -0.33 9.18
N LEU A 30 14.80 -1.09 8.38
CA LEU A 30 13.75 -2.00 8.88
C LEU A 30 14.38 -3.26 9.48
N SER A 31 13.74 -3.85 10.49
CA SER A 31 14.03 -5.21 10.92
C SER A 31 13.58 -6.23 9.86
N ASP A 32 14.15 -7.45 9.87
CA ASP A 32 13.79 -8.50 8.91
C ASP A 32 12.28 -8.79 8.92
N LEU A 33 11.69 -8.90 10.11
CA LEU A 33 10.25 -9.09 10.26
C LEU A 33 9.46 -7.87 9.78
N GLY A 34 9.93 -6.66 10.09
CA GLY A 34 9.32 -5.42 9.61
C GLY A 34 9.30 -5.36 8.09
N LEU A 35 10.42 -5.68 7.43
CA LEU A 35 10.53 -5.71 5.97
C LEU A 35 9.54 -6.69 5.34
N ILE A 36 9.40 -7.90 5.91
CA ILE A 36 8.42 -8.89 5.45
C ILE A 36 6.99 -8.35 5.61
N SER A 37 6.68 -7.73 6.75
CA SER A 37 5.35 -7.17 7.02
C SER A 37 5.00 -6.01 6.07
N TYR A 38 5.91 -5.06 5.85
CA TYR A 38 5.70 -3.94 4.93
C TYR A 38 5.59 -4.40 3.48
N ARG A 39 6.45 -5.32 3.01
CA ARG A 39 6.35 -5.88 1.65
C ARG A 39 5.02 -6.59 1.41
N SER A 40 4.56 -7.37 2.39
CA SER A 40 3.26 -8.04 2.32
C SER A 40 2.10 -7.01 2.26
N TYR A 41 2.17 -5.97 3.10
CA TYR A 41 1.19 -4.89 3.11
C TYR A 41 1.15 -4.13 1.78
N TRP A 42 2.29 -3.63 1.29
CA TRP A 42 2.37 -2.90 0.02
C TRP A 42 1.92 -3.74 -1.16
N LYS A 43 2.33 -5.02 -1.24
CA LYS A 43 1.83 -5.95 -2.27
C LYS A 43 0.30 -6.00 -2.27
N ASN A 44 -0.32 -6.11 -1.09
CA ASN A 44 -1.77 -6.20 -0.97
C ASN A 44 -2.47 -4.90 -1.40
N ILE A 45 -1.96 -3.74 -0.99
CA ILE A 45 -2.55 -2.44 -1.33
C ILE A 45 -2.38 -2.10 -2.82
N VAL A 46 -1.19 -2.32 -3.39
CA VAL A 46 -0.91 -2.07 -4.81
C VAL A 46 -1.78 -2.97 -5.70
N LEU A 47 -1.88 -4.26 -5.39
CA LEU A 47 -2.75 -5.17 -6.15
C LEU A 47 -4.23 -4.80 -6.02
N LYS A 48 -4.69 -4.40 -4.83
CA LYS A 48 -6.07 -3.90 -4.63
C LYS A 48 -6.33 -2.68 -5.51
N TYR A 49 -5.42 -1.71 -5.54
CA TYR A 49 -5.55 -0.52 -6.38
C TYR A 49 -5.63 -0.88 -7.86
N LEU A 50 -4.68 -1.66 -8.37
CA LEU A 50 -4.63 -2.06 -9.77
C LEU A 50 -5.86 -2.88 -10.20
N HIS A 51 -6.40 -3.70 -9.30
CA HIS A 51 -7.62 -4.46 -9.54
C HIS A 51 -8.86 -3.56 -9.69
N CYS A 52 -8.94 -2.46 -8.93
CA CYS A 52 -10.09 -1.56 -8.96
C CYS A 52 -10.07 -0.54 -10.12
N TYR A 53 -8.89 -0.01 -10.46
CA TYR A 53 -8.77 1.10 -11.42
C TYR A 53 -8.30 0.69 -12.83
N GLY A 54 -7.93 -0.59 -13.04
CA GLY A 54 -7.49 -1.08 -14.34
C GLY A 54 -6.11 -0.57 -14.76
N TYR A 55 -5.80 -0.70 -16.05
CA TYR A 55 -4.44 -0.54 -16.59
C TYR A 55 -4.22 0.62 -17.55
N ASP A 56 -5.29 1.23 -18.05
CA ASP A 56 -5.20 2.08 -19.23
C ASP A 56 -4.47 3.40 -18.94
N THR A 57 -4.48 3.87 -17.68
CA THR A 57 -3.74 5.06 -17.23
C THR A 57 -3.24 4.89 -15.78
N ILE A 58 -2.25 4.03 -15.54
CA ILE A 58 -1.63 3.91 -14.20
C ILE A 58 -0.52 4.93 -14.03
N SER A 59 -0.66 5.79 -13.02
CA SER A 59 0.35 6.73 -12.57
C SER A 59 0.83 6.35 -11.17
N ILE A 60 2.16 6.26 -10.98
CA ILE A 60 2.75 6.04 -9.65
C ILE A 60 2.35 7.14 -8.67
N LYS A 61 2.20 8.38 -9.18
CA LYS A 61 1.75 9.52 -8.38
C LYS A 61 0.34 9.28 -7.84
N ASP A 62 -0.57 8.76 -8.66
CA ASP A 62 -1.97 8.58 -8.28
C ASP A 62 -2.10 7.44 -7.26
N ILE A 63 -1.37 6.33 -7.47
CA ILE A 63 -1.27 5.27 -6.46
C ILE A 63 -0.75 5.85 -5.13
N SER A 64 0.29 6.70 -5.18
CA SER A 64 0.88 7.29 -3.99
C SER A 64 -0.10 8.18 -3.23
N GLN A 65 -0.87 9.02 -3.92
CA GLN A 65 -1.87 9.88 -3.29
C GLN A 65 -3.02 9.08 -2.66
N GLU A 66 -3.55 8.08 -3.38
CA GLU A 66 -4.70 7.28 -2.91
C GLU A 66 -4.33 6.31 -1.77
N THR A 67 -3.09 5.84 -1.75
CA THR A 67 -2.63 4.84 -0.78
C THR A 67 -1.82 5.44 0.36
N ALA A 68 -1.39 6.71 0.25
CA ALA A 68 -0.38 7.35 1.09
C ALA A 68 0.98 6.63 1.13
N ILE A 69 1.22 5.64 0.26
CA ILE A 69 2.51 4.94 0.18
C ILE A 69 3.50 5.79 -0.61
N HIS A 70 4.72 5.91 -0.10
CA HIS A 70 5.78 6.64 -0.78
C HIS A 70 6.06 6.05 -2.19
N PRO A 71 6.29 6.88 -3.23
CA PRO A 71 6.49 6.40 -4.60
C PRO A 71 7.57 5.33 -4.77
N ASN A 72 8.69 5.45 -4.04
CA ASN A 72 9.78 4.47 -4.09
C ASN A 72 9.35 3.08 -3.59
N ASP A 73 8.47 3.02 -2.59
CA ASP A 73 7.95 1.76 -2.05
C ASP A 73 6.96 1.11 -3.04
N ILE A 74 6.19 1.93 -3.75
CA ILE A 74 5.33 1.47 -4.87
C ILE A 74 6.18 0.93 -6.02
N VAL A 75 7.19 1.68 -6.45
CA VAL A 75 8.09 1.27 -7.55
C VAL A 75 8.79 -0.05 -7.21
N SER A 76 9.37 -0.16 -6.02
CA SER A 76 10.03 -1.40 -5.59
C SER A 76 9.06 -2.57 -5.48
N THR A 77 7.81 -2.33 -5.07
CA THR A 77 6.75 -3.35 -5.03
C THR A 77 6.37 -3.81 -6.44
N LEU A 78 6.16 -2.89 -7.38
CA LEU A 78 5.84 -3.23 -8.77
C LEU A 78 6.98 -3.97 -9.46
N GLN A 79 8.24 -3.59 -9.18
CA GLN A 79 9.42 -4.31 -9.65
C GLN A 79 9.47 -5.74 -9.08
N TYR A 80 9.25 -5.90 -7.77
CA TYR A 80 9.21 -7.20 -7.11
C TYR A 80 8.11 -8.12 -7.67
N LEU A 81 6.96 -7.55 -8.06
CA LEU A 81 5.86 -8.29 -8.69
C LEU A 81 6.08 -8.58 -10.18
N GLY A 82 7.19 -8.11 -10.77
CA GLY A 82 7.43 -8.21 -12.22
C GLY A 82 6.47 -7.36 -13.06
N LEU A 83 5.77 -6.41 -12.44
CA LEU A 83 4.78 -5.55 -13.09
C LEU A 83 5.38 -4.26 -13.64
N LEU A 84 6.62 -3.89 -13.29
CA LEU A 84 7.26 -2.68 -13.79
C LEU A 84 8.35 -3.02 -14.81
N LYS A 85 8.24 -2.52 -16.04
CA LYS A 85 9.32 -2.53 -17.04
C LYS A 85 9.76 -1.12 -17.39
N TYR A 86 11.03 -0.97 -17.75
CA TYR A 86 11.55 0.26 -18.32
C TYR A 86 11.71 0.08 -19.82
N TRP A 87 11.11 0.95 -20.61
CA TRP A 87 11.14 0.90 -22.07
C TRP A 87 11.22 2.31 -22.65
N LYS A 88 12.27 2.58 -23.44
CA LYS A 88 12.48 3.88 -24.13
C LYS A 88 12.29 5.11 -23.22
N GLY A 89 12.86 5.09 -22.03
CA GLY A 89 12.75 6.23 -21.11
C GLY A 89 11.47 6.26 -20.26
N LYS A 90 10.57 5.29 -20.42
CA LYS A 90 9.27 5.25 -19.72
C LYS A 90 9.13 4.00 -18.86
N HIS A 91 8.49 4.17 -17.70
CA HIS A 91 8.03 3.05 -16.90
C HIS A 91 6.69 2.54 -17.43
N LEU A 92 6.61 1.25 -17.74
CA LEU A 92 5.42 0.55 -18.19
C LEU A 92 4.94 -0.38 -17.08
N VAL A 93 3.68 -0.25 -16.69
CA VAL A 93 3.03 -1.19 -15.76
C VAL A 93 2.35 -2.30 -16.56
N LEU A 94 2.79 -3.54 -16.37
CA LEU A 94 2.29 -4.70 -17.09
C LEU A 94 1.01 -5.24 -16.46
N ARG A 95 0.08 -5.67 -17.31
CA ARG A 95 -1.07 -6.46 -16.90
C ARG A 95 -0.66 -7.91 -16.75
N SER A 96 -0.98 -8.52 -15.61
CA SER A 96 -0.73 -9.94 -15.33
C SER A 96 -2.03 -10.59 -14.83
N PRO A 97 -2.91 -11.07 -15.72
CA PRO A 97 -4.21 -11.63 -15.32
C PRO A 97 -4.11 -12.70 -14.23
N GLU A 98 -3.12 -13.59 -14.35
CA GLU A 98 -2.82 -14.66 -13.40
C GLU A 98 -2.61 -14.13 -11.96
N LEU A 99 -1.85 -13.03 -11.82
CA LEU A 99 -1.59 -12.40 -10.53
C LEU A 99 -2.86 -11.82 -9.89
N PHE A 100 -3.78 -11.29 -10.71
CA PHE A 100 -5.06 -10.75 -10.21
C PHE A 100 -6.04 -11.85 -9.87
N GLU A 101 -6.07 -12.94 -10.62
CA GLU A 101 -6.87 -14.11 -10.28
C GLU A 101 -6.40 -14.73 -8.96
N GLU A 102 -5.08 -14.87 -8.76
CA GLU A 102 -4.52 -15.34 -7.50
C GLU A 102 -4.84 -14.38 -6.34
N PHE A 103 -4.72 -13.07 -6.59
CA PHE A 103 -5.10 -12.04 -5.61
C PHE A 103 -6.58 -12.15 -5.24
N ALA A 104 -7.48 -12.26 -6.21
CA ALA A 104 -8.92 -12.38 -5.99
C ALA A 104 -9.27 -13.64 -5.21
N LYS A 105 -8.68 -14.80 -5.55
CA LYS A 105 -8.84 -16.06 -4.79
C LYS A 105 -8.37 -15.89 -3.35
N ARG A 106 -7.24 -15.23 -3.11
CA ARG A 106 -6.72 -14.98 -1.76
C ARG A 106 -7.61 -14.06 -0.95
N VAL A 107 -8.20 -13.03 -1.58
CA VAL A 107 -9.14 -12.13 -0.92
C VAL A 107 -10.44 -12.86 -0.57
N ALA A 108 -10.96 -13.69 -1.48
CA ALA A 108 -12.15 -14.52 -1.24
C ALA A 108 -11.94 -15.58 -0.16
N ALA A 109 -10.72 -16.11 -0.02
CA ALA A 109 -10.36 -17.11 0.98
C ALA A 109 -9.98 -16.51 2.36
N ARG A 110 -10.18 -15.21 2.58
CA ARG A 110 -9.91 -14.59 3.89
C ARG A 110 -10.84 -15.19 4.95
N PRO A 111 -10.32 -15.55 6.14
CA PRO A 111 -11.14 -16.12 7.20
C PRO A 111 -12.11 -15.06 7.76
N ALA A 112 -13.21 -15.51 8.36
CA ALA A 112 -14.22 -14.61 8.94
C ALA A 112 -13.67 -13.68 10.04
N ASN A 113 -12.57 -14.06 10.69
CA ASN A 113 -11.89 -13.26 11.71
C ASN A 113 -10.76 -12.37 11.13
N TYR A 114 -10.72 -12.16 9.81
CA TYR A 114 -9.74 -11.28 9.19
C TYR A 114 -9.96 -9.82 9.64
N GLN A 115 -8.92 -9.21 10.20
CA GLN A 115 -9.00 -7.85 10.76
C GLN A 115 -8.54 -6.80 9.72
N GLU A 116 -9.40 -5.81 9.49
CA GLU A 116 -9.07 -4.58 8.77
C GLU A 116 -9.42 -3.36 9.64
N ILE A 117 -8.70 -2.26 9.45
CA ILE A 117 -9.04 -0.99 10.11
C ILE A 117 -10.24 -0.40 9.39
N ASP A 118 -11.29 -0.09 10.14
CA ASP A 118 -12.41 0.71 9.66
C ASP A 118 -12.04 2.20 9.75
N PRO A 119 -11.87 2.92 8.61
CA PRO A 119 -11.52 4.33 8.63
C PRO A 119 -12.60 5.21 9.26
N THR A 120 -13.87 4.77 9.27
CA THR A 120 -14.98 5.54 9.85
C THR A 120 -14.93 5.60 11.38
N CYS A 121 -14.20 4.68 12.00
CA CYS A 121 -13.98 4.64 13.45
C CYS A 121 -12.82 5.53 13.91
N LEU A 122 -12.08 6.18 13.01
CA LEU A 122 -10.97 7.06 13.38
C LEU A 122 -11.49 8.42 13.88
N GLN A 123 -11.41 8.64 15.18
CA GLN A 123 -11.61 9.95 15.80
C GLN A 123 -10.27 10.60 16.11
N TRP A 124 -9.65 11.16 15.08
CA TRP A 124 -8.37 11.83 15.19
C TRP A 124 -8.29 12.98 14.18
N SER A 125 -7.59 14.04 14.54
CA SER A 125 -7.29 15.15 13.63
C SER A 125 -5.81 15.49 13.72
N PRO A 126 -5.18 15.91 12.62
CA PRO A 126 -3.78 16.30 12.64
C PRO A 126 -3.55 17.38 13.71
N PRO A 127 -2.48 17.28 14.51
CA PRO A 127 -2.14 18.36 15.42
C PRO A 127 -1.95 19.65 14.61
N ALA A 128 -2.45 20.76 15.15
CA ALA A 128 -2.16 22.06 14.56
C ALA A 128 -0.64 22.16 14.38
N LEU A 129 -0.20 22.54 13.18
CA LEU A 129 1.19 22.95 13.00
C LEU A 129 1.37 24.11 13.97
N ASP A 130 2.10 23.89 15.06
CA ASP A 130 2.48 24.97 15.98
C ASP A 130 3.07 26.06 15.09
N GLY A 131 2.34 27.16 14.99
CA GLY A 131 2.73 28.33 14.21
C GLY A 131 4.04 28.83 14.78
N LYS A 132 5.15 28.40 14.19
CA LYS A 132 6.36 29.20 14.20
C LYS A 132 6.23 30.17 13.02
N PRO A 133 6.30 31.48 13.26
CA PRO A 133 6.36 32.46 12.19
C PRO A 133 7.55 32.21 11.27
#